data_AF-A0AAJ2GFE2-F1
#
_entry.id   AF-A0AAJ2GFE2-F1
#
_cell.length_a   1.000
_cell.length_b   1.000
_cell.length_c   1.000
_cell.angle_alpha   90.00
_cell.angle_beta   90.00
_cell.angle_gamma   90.00
#
_symmetry.space_group_name_H-M   'P 1'
#
loop_
_entity.id
_entity.type
_entity.pdbx_description
1 polymer ?
#
loop_
_entity_poly.entity_id
_entity_poly.type
_entity_poly.pdbx_seq_one_letter_code
_entity_poly.pdbx_strand_id
1 'polypeptide(L)'
;MARSAPCLAFLLLAGCGAQSSRPPPPRVMFAGLPVSGSMADARRAGFTDCVTPDWGSLRCRRHGVMIDGTGPYEAAVDLTGNDGSGGFDQVTVWHDQDQYAVYKITDVLEKQGWRSCNTGSGDRGDQIIYTHTGMPVRISMDLSYWGKRRLRVIPAWNRKERRC
;
A
#
# COMPACT_ATOMS: atom_id res chain seq x y z
N MET A 1 10.13 -71.55 9.27
CA MET A 1 10.45 -70.74 8.07
C MET A 1 9.14 -70.24 7.47
N ALA A 2 9.12 -69.00 6.92
CA ALA A 2 8.01 -68.24 6.30
C ALA A 2 7.50 -67.10 7.20
N ARG A 3 8.16 -65.93 7.19
CA ARG A 3 8.16 -64.81 6.21
C ARG A 3 7.10 -63.75 6.57
N SER A 4 7.58 -62.81 7.38
CA SER A 4 6.93 -61.56 7.78
C SER A 4 6.69 -60.64 6.58
N ALA A 5 5.53 -59.98 6.59
CA ALA A 5 5.15 -58.92 5.65
C ALA A 5 5.89 -57.61 5.95
N PRO A 6 6.18 -56.78 4.93
CA PRO A 6 6.36 -55.36 5.13
C PRO A 6 5.20 -54.59 4.49
N CYS A 7 4.44 -53.90 5.33
CA CYS A 7 3.51 -52.87 4.92
C CYS A 7 4.34 -51.60 4.64
N LEU A 8 4.51 -51.26 3.36
CA LEU A 8 5.17 -50.03 2.91
C LEU A 8 4.25 -48.84 3.20
N ALA A 9 4.47 -48.17 4.34
CA ALA A 9 3.86 -46.89 4.65
C ALA A 9 4.57 -45.77 3.85
N PHE A 10 3.94 -45.32 2.77
CA PHE A 10 4.31 -44.09 2.07
C PHE A 10 3.93 -42.88 2.93
N LEU A 11 4.90 -42.34 3.68
CA LEU A 11 4.81 -41.02 4.31
C LEU A 11 4.88 -39.95 3.22
N LEU A 12 3.71 -39.48 2.77
CA LEU A 12 3.59 -38.27 1.95
C LEU A 12 3.93 -37.07 2.83
N LEU A 13 5.18 -36.61 2.75
CA LEU A 13 5.60 -35.29 3.20
C LEU A 13 4.87 -34.24 2.35
N ALA A 14 3.70 -33.81 2.82
CA ALA A 14 3.07 -32.59 2.36
C ALA A 14 3.95 -31.41 2.76
N GLY A 15 4.89 -31.06 1.88
CA GLY A 15 5.62 -29.81 1.93
C GLY A 15 4.63 -28.69 1.66
N CYS A 16 3.97 -28.19 2.71
CA CYS A 16 3.31 -26.89 2.68
C CYS A 16 4.38 -25.87 2.29
N GLY A 17 4.33 -25.42 1.03
CA GLY A 17 5.22 -24.39 0.51
C GLY A 17 5.26 -23.22 1.50
N ALA A 18 6.46 -22.78 1.82
CA ALA A 18 6.71 -21.71 2.78
C ALA A 18 5.98 -20.44 2.35
N GLN A 19 4.75 -20.28 2.84
CA GLN A 19 3.98 -19.06 2.76
C GLN A 19 4.76 -18.01 3.55
N SER A 20 5.06 -16.88 2.91
CA SER A 20 5.91 -15.81 3.44
C SER A 20 5.65 -15.60 4.94
N SER A 21 6.60 -16.01 5.79
CA SER A 21 6.43 -16.15 7.23
C SER A 21 6.40 -14.81 7.98
N ARG A 22 6.47 -13.68 7.27
CA ARG A 22 6.47 -12.37 7.90
C ARG A 22 5.03 -11.95 8.17
N PRO A 23 4.65 -11.68 9.43
CA PRO A 23 3.32 -11.19 9.73
C PRO A 23 3.06 -9.88 8.98
N PRO A 24 1.79 -9.61 8.60
CA PRO A 24 1.44 -8.36 7.93
C PRO A 24 1.79 -7.16 8.84
N PRO A 25 2.06 -5.98 8.27
CA PRO A 25 2.32 -4.78 9.04
C PRO A 25 1.17 -4.45 10.01
N PRO A 26 1.46 -3.75 11.11
CA PRO A 26 0.41 -3.27 12.01
C PRO A 26 -0.57 -2.37 11.25
N ARG A 27 -1.85 -2.42 11.66
CA ARG A 27 -2.89 -1.61 11.02
C ARG A 27 -2.72 -0.13 11.35
N VAL A 28 -2.66 0.71 10.32
CA VAL A 28 -2.71 2.17 10.45
C VAL A 28 -3.88 2.68 9.60
N MET A 29 -4.65 3.63 10.13
CA MET A 29 -5.78 4.25 9.45
C MET A 29 -5.51 5.74 9.25
N PHE A 30 -5.99 6.28 8.13
CA PHE A 30 -6.01 7.72 7.87
C PHE A 30 -7.18 8.05 6.93
N ALA A 31 -7.94 9.10 7.22
CA ALA A 31 -9.10 9.53 6.41
C ALA A 31 -10.06 8.39 6.02
N GLY A 32 -10.30 7.44 6.93
CA GLY A 32 -11.17 6.27 6.68
C GLY A 32 -10.56 5.15 5.82
N LEU A 33 -9.31 5.27 5.39
CA LEU A 33 -8.58 4.27 4.61
C LEU A 33 -7.55 3.52 5.48
N PRO A 34 -7.40 2.19 5.30
CA PRO A 34 -6.28 1.47 5.88
C PRO A 34 -5.03 1.80 5.07
N VAL A 35 -4.03 2.39 5.73
CA VAL A 35 -2.75 2.79 5.14
C VAL A 35 -1.72 1.67 5.22
N SER A 36 -1.81 0.85 6.26
CA SER A 36 -1.08 -0.41 6.38
C SER A 36 -1.95 -1.46 7.03
N GLY A 37 -1.64 -2.73 6.78
CA GLY A 37 -2.37 -3.85 7.38
C GLY A 37 -2.31 -5.12 6.55
N SER A 38 -3.27 -6.00 6.81
CA SER A 38 -3.44 -7.30 6.16
C SER A 38 -4.35 -7.24 4.93
N MET A 39 -4.35 -8.30 4.11
CA MET A 39 -5.36 -8.48 3.05
C MET A 39 -6.81 -8.39 3.57
N ALA A 40 -7.06 -8.84 4.79
CA ALA A 40 -8.39 -8.74 5.40
C ALA A 40 -8.78 -7.28 5.68
N ASP A 41 -7.82 -6.43 6.07
CA ASP A 41 -8.05 -4.98 6.23
C ASP A 41 -8.37 -4.31 4.89
N ALA A 42 -7.61 -4.64 3.84
CA ALA A 42 -7.84 -4.14 2.49
C ALA A 42 -9.25 -4.50 1.99
N ARG A 43 -9.64 -5.77 2.08
CA ARG A 43 -10.96 -6.25 1.66
C ARG A 43 -12.10 -5.59 2.43
N ARG A 44 -11.98 -5.50 3.76
CA ARG A 44 -12.99 -4.81 4.60
C ARG A 44 -13.16 -3.33 4.21
N ALA A 45 -12.08 -2.70 3.74
CA ALA A 45 -12.10 -1.32 3.30
C ALA A 45 -12.55 -1.15 1.83
N GLY A 46 -12.92 -2.23 1.13
CA GLY A 46 -13.43 -2.17 -0.25
C GLY A 46 -12.36 -2.26 -1.34
N PHE A 47 -11.12 -2.64 -1.00
CA PHE A 47 -10.09 -2.93 -2.00
C PHE A 47 -10.28 -4.35 -2.54
N THR A 48 -11.19 -4.51 -3.50
CA THR A 48 -11.63 -5.82 -4.00
C THR A 48 -11.29 -6.07 -5.47
N ASP A 49 -10.98 -5.04 -6.25
CA ASP A 49 -10.50 -5.18 -7.63
C ASP A 49 -8.99 -5.49 -7.61
N CYS A 50 -8.64 -6.77 -7.62
CA CYS A 50 -7.25 -7.21 -7.45
C CYS A 50 -6.65 -7.76 -8.75
N VAL A 51 -5.43 -7.30 -9.06
CA VAL A 51 -4.61 -7.74 -10.19
C VAL A 51 -3.20 -8.09 -9.71
N THR A 52 -2.53 -8.99 -10.39
CA THR A 52 -1.13 -9.38 -10.12
C THR A 52 -0.22 -8.67 -11.12
N PRO A 53 0.32 -7.47 -10.81
CA PRO A 53 1.12 -6.71 -11.76
C PRO A 53 2.51 -7.32 -12.01
N ASP A 54 3.02 -8.10 -11.05
CA ASP A 54 4.30 -8.82 -11.14
C ASP A 54 4.26 -10.10 -10.27
N TRP A 55 5.33 -10.89 -10.32
CA TRP A 55 5.42 -12.20 -9.65
C TRP A 55 5.53 -12.14 -8.12
N GLY A 56 5.57 -10.95 -7.52
CA GLY A 56 5.80 -10.76 -6.09
C GLY A 56 4.76 -9.88 -5.38
N SER A 57 3.76 -9.39 -6.10
CA SER A 57 2.77 -8.46 -5.53
C SER A 57 1.36 -8.70 -6.03
N LEU A 58 0.41 -8.41 -5.16
CA LEU A 58 -1.01 -8.34 -5.46
C LEU A 58 -1.45 -6.88 -5.29
N ARG A 59 -1.88 -6.22 -6.37
CA ARG A 59 -2.44 -4.87 -6.30
C ARG A 59 -3.95 -4.96 -6.19
N CYS A 60 -4.52 -4.49 -5.10
CA CYS A 60 -5.97 -4.38 -4.94
C CYS A 60 -6.40 -2.91 -4.97
N ARG A 61 -7.46 -2.62 -5.73
CA ARG A 61 -7.98 -1.28 -5.98
C ARG A 61 -9.35 -1.07 -5.35
N ARG A 62 -9.59 0.20 -5.02
CA ARG A 62 -10.88 0.72 -4.62
C ARG A 62 -11.15 1.99 -5.41
N HIS A 63 -12.33 2.04 -6.02
CA HIS A 63 -12.81 3.18 -6.80
C HIS A 63 -13.62 4.15 -5.93
N GLY A 64 -13.76 5.39 -6.37
CA GLY A 64 -14.68 6.35 -5.74
C GLY A 64 -14.27 6.78 -4.33
N VAL A 65 -12.98 6.77 -4.01
CA VAL A 65 -12.47 7.09 -2.68
C VAL A 65 -12.54 8.59 -2.43
N MET A 66 -13.01 8.97 -1.24
CA MET A 66 -12.96 10.34 -0.74
C MET A 66 -11.88 10.45 0.34
N ILE A 67 -11.11 11.54 0.31
CA ILE A 67 -10.10 11.86 1.34
C ILE A 67 -10.35 13.28 1.82
N ASP A 68 -10.67 13.42 3.11
CA ASP A 68 -10.97 14.70 3.76
C ASP A 68 -11.97 15.56 2.96
N GLY A 69 -13.01 14.91 2.41
CA GLY A 69 -14.06 15.57 1.62
C GLY A 69 -13.72 15.84 0.16
N THR A 70 -12.53 15.47 -0.31
CA THR A 70 -12.09 15.62 -1.71
C THR A 70 -12.15 14.29 -2.45
N GLY A 71 -12.44 14.34 -3.76
CA GLY A 71 -12.58 13.15 -4.61
C GLY A 71 -13.74 13.30 -5.62
N PRO A 72 -14.15 12.22 -6.29
CA PRO A 72 -13.69 10.83 -6.10
C PRO A 72 -12.29 10.58 -6.65
N TYR A 73 -11.56 9.65 -6.02
CA TYR A 73 -10.26 9.17 -6.46
C TYR A 73 -10.25 7.65 -6.68
N GLU A 74 -9.27 7.22 -7.46
CA GLU A 74 -8.80 5.85 -7.47
C GLU A 74 -7.81 5.64 -6.33
N ALA A 75 -7.88 4.48 -5.67
CA ALA A 75 -6.93 4.08 -4.66
C ALA A 75 -6.46 2.65 -4.86
N ALA A 76 -5.21 2.37 -4.51
CA ALA A 76 -4.64 1.02 -4.52
C ALA A 76 -3.77 0.75 -3.30
N VAL A 77 -3.79 -0.50 -2.88
CA VAL A 77 -2.81 -1.09 -1.96
C VAL A 77 -2.03 -2.17 -2.71
N ASP A 78 -0.72 -2.18 -2.51
CA ASP A 78 0.18 -3.19 -3.06
C ASP A 78 0.56 -4.15 -1.94
N LEU A 79 0.02 -5.36 -1.99
CA LEU A 79 0.30 -6.39 -1.02
C LEU A 79 1.52 -7.21 -1.41
N THR A 80 2.36 -7.53 -0.43
CA THR A 80 3.51 -8.42 -0.61
C THR A 80 3.06 -9.87 -0.76
N GLY A 81 3.57 -10.56 -1.79
CA GLY A 81 3.18 -11.92 -2.15
C GLY A 81 1.94 -11.93 -3.06
N ASN A 82 1.89 -12.92 -3.96
CA ASN A 82 0.80 -13.03 -4.95
C ASN A 82 -0.56 -13.36 -4.31
N ASP A 83 -0.54 -13.89 -3.08
CA ASP A 83 -1.74 -14.15 -2.26
C ASP A 83 -2.06 -13.00 -1.29
N GLY A 84 -1.23 -11.95 -1.27
CA GLY A 84 -1.34 -10.80 -0.37
C GLY A 84 -1.06 -11.11 1.10
N SER A 85 -0.51 -12.27 1.43
CA SER A 85 -0.23 -12.72 2.81
C SER A 85 0.72 -11.78 3.57
N GLY A 86 1.64 -11.12 2.87
CA GLY A 86 2.60 -10.19 3.46
C GLY A 86 2.03 -8.83 3.83
N GLY A 87 0.75 -8.56 3.50
CA GLY A 87 0.11 -7.29 3.79
C GLY A 87 0.66 -6.12 2.97
N PHE A 88 0.28 -4.90 3.34
CA PHE A 88 0.68 -3.66 2.66
C PHE A 88 1.07 -2.59 3.67
N ASP A 89 1.85 -1.61 3.21
CA ASP A 89 2.44 -0.57 4.05
C ASP A 89 2.32 0.85 3.46
N GLN A 90 1.45 1.04 2.48
CA GLN A 90 1.04 2.34 1.95
C GLN A 90 -0.27 2.23 1.16
N VAL A 91 -0.93 3.37 0.95
CA VAL A 91 -2.01 3.53 -0.03
C VAL A 91 -1.58 4.52 -1.10
N THR A 92 -1.73 4.14 -2.36
CA THR A 92 -1.55 5.05 -3.50
C THR A 92 -2.90 5.57 -3.95
N VAL A 93 -3.00 6.86 -4.22
CA VAL A 93 -4.21 7.59 -4.60
C VAL A 93 -3.92 8.38 -5.86
N TRP A 94 -4.84 8.36 -6.82
CA TRP A 94 -4.74 9.16 -8.04
C TRP A 94 -6.13 9.46 -8.61
N HIS A 95 -6.16 10.32 -9.62
CA HIS A 95 -7.35 10.51 -10.44
C HIS A 95 -7.04 10.06 -11.87
N ASP A 96 -7.96 9.38 -12.53
CA ASP A 96 -7.65 8.69 -13.78
C ASP A 96 -7.46 9.63 -14.98
N GLN A 97 -8.15 10.76 -14.97
CA GLN A 97 -8.23 11.72 -16.08
C GLN A 97 -7.63 13.10 -15.75
N ASP A 98 -7.33 13.38 -14.48
CA ASP A 98 -6.91 14.71 -14.02
C ASP A 98 -5.76 14.58 -13.01
N GLN A 99 -4.54 14.70 -13.51
CA GLN A 99 -3.34 14.63 -12.67
C GLN A 99 -3.20 15.78 -11.66
N TYR A 100 -4.03 16.83 -11.74
CA TYR A 100 -4.04 17.93 -10.79
C TYR A 100 -5.09 17.78 -9.70
N ALA A 101 -6.04 16.85 -9.84
CA ALA A 101 -7.09 16.63 -8.85
C ALA A 101 -6.55 16.29 -7.45
N VAL A 102 -5.36 15.69 -7.36
CA VAL A 102 -4.72 15.35 -6.07
C VAL A 102 -4.18 16.58 -5.32
N TYR A 103 -4.01 17.74 -5.97
CA TYR A 103 -3.65 18.98 -5.27
C TYR A 103 -4.78 19.46 -4.33
N LYS A 104 -6.03 19.08 -4.60
CA LYS A 104 -7.13 19.38 -3.67
C LYS A 104 -6.91 18.74 -2.30
N ILE A 105 -6.26 17.57 -2.26
CA ILE A 105 -5.87 16.93 -0.99
C ILE A 105 -4.79 17.79 -0.31
N THR A 106 -3.76 18.21 -1.04
CA THR A 106 -2.67 19.01 -0.45
C THR A 106 -3.14 20.36 0.07
N ASP A 107 -4.09 21.02 -0.62
CA ASP A 107 -4.71 22.26 -0.15
C ASP A 107 -5.40 22.08 1.22
N VAL A 108 -6.05 20.92 1.42
CA VAL A 108 -6.69 20.59 2.70
C VAL A 108 -5.64 20.34 3.78
N LEU A 109 -4.57 19.61 3.48
CA LEU A 109 -3.47 19.35 4.41
C LEU A 109 -2.82 20.66 4.87
N GLU A 110 -2.54 21.58 3.94
CA GLU A 110 -1.94 22.87 4.26
C GLU A 110 -2.84 23.70 5.17
N LYS A 111 -4.16 23.74 4.88
CA LYS A 111 -5.16 24.40 5.74
C LYS A 111 -5.26 23.77 7.14
N GLN A 112 -4.95 22.49 7.26
CA GLN A 112 -4.91 21.75 8.53
C GLN A 112 -3.55 21.86 9.25
N GLY A 113 -2.60 22.66 8.73
CA GLY A 113 -1.31 22.89 9.39
C GLY A 113 -0.25 21.82 9.15
N TRP A 114 -0.43 20.99 8.12
CA TRP A 114 0.63 20.08 7.68
C TRP A 114 1.80 20.88 7.10
N ARG A 115 3.03 20.42 7.38
CA ARG A 115 4.27 21.01 6.87
C ARG A 115 4.77 20.22 5.68
N SER A 116 5.22 20.91 4.64
CA SER A 116 5.76 20.30 3.42
C SER A 116 7.27 20.48 3.29
N CYS A 117 7.95 19.49 2.72
CA CYS A 117 9.31 19.64 2.18
C CYS A 117 9.40 19.04 0.77
N ASN A 118 10.28 19.60 -0.07
CA ASN A 118 10.56 19.08 -1.41
C ASN A 118 11.76 18.12 -1.35
N THR A 119 11.67 16.98 -2.02
CA THR A 119 12.77 15.99 -2.06
C THR A 119 13.67 16.12 -3.30
N GLY A 120 13.48 17.16 -4.11
CA GLY A 120 14.15 17.30 -5.40
C GLY A 120 15.55 17.88 -5.31
N SER A 121 16.50 17.29 -6.04
CA SER A 121 17.85 17.82 -6.27
C SER A 121 18.38 17.56 -7.71
N GLY A 122 17.50 17.38 -8.71
CA GLY A 122 17.86 17.37 -10.14
C GLY A 122 17.66 16.05 -10.88
N ASP A 123 17.91 14.90 -10.27
CA ASP A 123 18.11 13.65 -11.06
C ASP A 123 17.07 12.55 -10.86
N ARG A 124 16.17 12.65 -9.89
CA ARG A 124 15.13 11.62 -9.64
C ARG A 124 13.85 12.20 -9.07
N GLY A 125 12.79 12.16 -9.90
CA GLY A 125 11.37 12.25 -9.53
C GLY A 125 11.11 13.08 -8.29
N ASP A 126 10.98 14.39 -8.47
CA ASP A 126 10.73 15.30 -7.37
C ASP A 126 9.42 14.92 -6.68
N GLN A 127 9.38 15.09 -5.35
CA GLN A 127 8.19 14.84 -4.54
C GLN A 127 8.02 15.96 -3.54
N ILE A 128 6.78 16.26 -3.19
CA ILE A 128 6.44 17.02 -1.99
C ILE A 128 6.03 16.04 -0.92
N ILE A 129 6.65 16.14 0.26
CA ILE A 129 6.30 15.34 1.43
C ILE A 129 5.63 16.23 2.46
N TYR A 130 4.41 15.88 2.84
CA TYR A 130 3.63 16.51 3.90
C TYR A 130 3.70 15.69 5.19
N THR A 131 3.96 16.37 6.30
CA THR A 131 4.04 15.80 7.65
C THR A 131 3.27 16.65 8.65
N HIS A 132 2.71 16.03 9.68
CA HIS A 132 2.02 16.72 10.76
C HIS A 132 2.33 16.04 12.09
N THR A 133 2.71 16.83 13.09
CA THR A 133 3.04 16.31 14.42
C THR A 133 1.85 15.56 15.01
N GLY A 134 2.08 14.37 15.53
CA GLY A 134 1.03 13.53 16.12
C GLY A 134 0.20 12.72 15.11
N MET A 135 0.40 12.89 13.80
CA MET A 135 -0.26 12.05 12.81
C MET A 135 0.50 10.73 12.60
N PRO A 136 -0.20 9.59 12.45
CA PRO A 136 0.42 8.28 12.27
C PRO A 136 0.93 8.05 10.84
N VAL A 137 0.78 9.05 9.96
CA VAL A 137 1.12 8.97 8.54
C VAL A 137 1.83 10.24 8.08
N ARG A 138 2.47 10.11 6.93
CA ARG A 138 2.94 11.20 6.08
C ARG A 138 2.38 11.01 4.69
N ILE A 139 2.36 12.08 3.92
CA ILE A 139 1.83 12.08 2.56
C ILE A 139 2.94 12.47 1.61
N SER A 140 3.11 11.73 0.51
CA SER A 140 4.11 11.98 -0.53
C SER A 140 3.40 12.14 -1.87
N MET A 141 3.57 13.29 -2.52
CA MET A 141 2.98 13.56 -3.84
C MET A 141 4.10 13.64 -4.88
N ASP A 142 3.94 12.91 -5.99
CA ASP A 142 4.85 12.98 -7.13
C ASP A 142 4.74 14.36 -7.82
N LEU A 143 5.86 15.02 -8.12
CA LEU A 143 5.87 16.31 -8.86
C LEU A 143 6.08 16.13 -10.36
N SER A 144 6.66 15.00 -10.78
CA SER A 144 6.99 14.72 -12.18
C SER A 144 5.84 15.01 -13.15
N TYR A 145 6.15 15.66 -14.26
CA TYR A 145 5.21 15.95 -15.36
C TYR A 145 5.03 14.75 -16.31
N TRP A 146 5.92 13.76 -16.28
CA TRP A 146 6.01 12.69 -17.28
C TRP A 146 5.13 11.47 -17.01
N GLY A 147 4.32 11.47 -15.94
CA GLY A 147 3.45 10.35 -15.60
C GLY A 147 2.22 10.79 -14.80
N LYS A 148 1.26 9.87 -14.64
CA LYS A 148 0.09 10.12 -13.76
C LYS A 148 0.58 10.51 -12.38
N ARG A 149 0.23 11.72 -11.95
CA ARG A 149 0.53 12.21 -10.62
C ARG A 149 -0.23 11.41 -9.58
N ARG A 150 0.49 10.92 -8.58
CA ARG A 150 -0.05 10.09 -7.51
C ARG A 150 0.33 10.69 -6.17
N LEU A 151 -0.53 10.46 -5.20
CA LEU A 151 -0.30 10.73 -3.80
C LEU A 151 -0.20 9.39 -3.07
N ARG A 152 0.83 9.23 -2.25
CA ARG A 152 1.00 8.07 -1.37
C ARG A 152 0.76 8.50 0.06
N VAL A 153 -0.16 7.83 0.75
CA VAL A 153 -0.30 7.90 2.19
C VAL A 153 0.56 6.78 2.77
N ILE A 154 1.50 7.15 3.63
CA ILE A 154 2.56 6.26 4.09
C ILE A 154 2.62 6.32 5.62
N PRO A 155 2.64 5.18 6.35
CA PRO A 155 2.78 5.18 7.79
C PRO A 155 4.08 5.85 8.24
N ALA A 156 4.05 6.57 9.35
CA ALA A 156 5.24 7.28 9.87
C ALA A 156 6.41 6.32 10.18
N TRP A 157 6.12 5.07 10.53
CA TRP A 157 7.13 4.03 10.77
C TRP A 157 7.79 3.51 9.49
N ASN A 158 7.20 3.74 8.30
CA ASN A 158 7.72 3.22 7.04
C ASN A 158 8.95 4.03 6.57
N ARG A 159 10.10 3.34 6.63
CA ARG A 159 11.42 3.89 6.31
C ARG A 159 11.87 3.66 4.87
N LYS A 160 11.14 2.88 4.08
CA LYS A 160 11.48 2.52 2.70
C LYS A 160 11.38 3.73 1.76
N GLU A 161 10.39 4.57 2.01
CA GLU A 161 10.08 5.76 1.21
C GLU A 161 10.81 7.01 1.73
N ARG A 162 11.05 7.98 0.83
CA ARG A 162 11.71 9.27 1.16
C ARG A 162 11.00 10.00 2.30
N ARG A 163 11.74 10.83 3.05
CA ARG A 163 11.25 11.62 4.19
C ARG A 163 11.87 13.01 4.19
N CYS A 164 11.19 13.93 4.86
CA CYS A 164 11.86 15.03 5.56
C CYS A 164 12.48 14.42 6.83
#